data_AF-A0A398D1Y9-F1
#
_entry.id   AF-A0A398D1Y9-F1
#
_cell.length_a   1.000
_cell.length_b   1.000
_cell.length_c   1.000
_cell.angle_alpha   90.00
_cell.angle_beta   90.00
_cell.angle_gamma   90.00
#
_symmetry.space_group_name_H-M   'P 1'
#
loop_
_entity.id
_entity.type
_entity.pdbx_description
1 polymer ?
#
loop_
_entity_poly.entity_id
_entity_poly.type
_entity_poly.pdbx_seq_one_letter_code
_entity_poly.pdbx_strand_id
1 'polypeptide(L)'
;MKDEGIMLGDTSGTFRPDAPITRAEAVAALLRMLKVAPIQNLTASSFKDVPVTNWAAGYIEAMQKNGYIAGYPDGTYKPTVNILRSEFTAIADRTLGREIGNSSQVTGLSKDIRWPDVPASHWAYLYILEASTPHTVANAVKLNRTIVLKTKTIPLFSDGTSIVTIHKAGDVLTAIVPVDGLRPNGSVPAARKVTVVITNKLKP
;
A
#
# COMPACT_ATOMS: atom_id res chain seq x y z
N MET A 1 9.91 13.78 1.66
CA MET A 1 9.65 12.82 2.77
C MET A 1 9.26 13.50 4.07
N LYS A 2 9.95 14.54 4.54
CA LYS A 2 9.56 15.29 5.76
C LYS A 2 8.20 15.99 5.62
N ASP A 3 8.00 16.74 4.53
CA ASP A 3 6.74 17.47 4.27
C ASP A 3 5.55 16.54 4.04
N GLU A 4 5.84 15.33 3.55
CA GLU A 4 4.87 14.24 3.38
C GLU A 4 4.56 13.48 4.67
N GLY A 5 5.21 13.86 5.78
CA GLY A 5 5.10 13.23 7.10
C GLY A 5 5.76 11.85 7.20
N ILE A 6 6.51 11.39 6.20
CA ILE A 6 7.02 10.01 6.12
C ILE A 6 8.20 9.80 7.07
N MET A 7 9.30 10.52 6.83
CA MET A 7 10.50 10.48 7.66
C MET A 7 10.48 11.68 8.61
N LEU A 8 10.34 11.39 9.90
CA LEU A 8 10.34 12.39 10.97
C LEU A 8 11.65 12.25 11.74
N GLY A 9 12.19 13.38 12.21
CA GLY A 9 13.34 13.38 13.12
C GLY A 9 12.95 12.90 14.52
N ASP A 10 13.94 12.83 15.40
CA ASP A 10 13.72 12.52 16.81
C ASP A 10 12.93 13.62 17.54
N THR A 11 12.70 13.44 18.84
CA THR A 11 11.99 14.41 19.69
C THR A 11 12.68 15.77 19.78
N SER A 12 13.96 15.86 19.41
CA SER A 12 14.73 17.11 19.33
C SER A 12 14.73 17.72 17.92
N GLY A 13 13.99 17.14 16.98
CA GLY A 13 13.90 17.58 15.59
C GLY A 13 15.11 17.19 14.72
N THR A 14 16.00 16.32 15.21
CA THR A 14 17.23 15.92 14.51
C THR A 14 16.98 14.69 13.65
N PHE A 15 17.46 14.70 12.40
CA PHE A 15 17.25 13.59 11.45
C PHE A 15 18.11 12.35 11.73
N ARG A 16 19.34 12.54 12.23
CA ARG A 16 20.33 11.46 12.53
C ARG A 16 20.65 10.58 11.30
N PRO A 17 21.28 11.14 10.24
CA PRO A 17 21.47 10.46 8.96
C PRO A 17 22.31 9.17 9.04
N ASP A 18 23.23 9.08 9.99
CA ASP A 18 24.12 7.92 10.15
C ASP A 18 23.66 6.95 11.25
N ALA A 19 22.56 7.27 11.94
CA ALA A 19 22.00 6.37 12.94
C ALA A 19 21.28 5.20 12.27
N PRO A 20 21.49 3.96 12.73
CA PRO A 20 20.66 2.84 12.32
C PRO A 20 19.19 3.09 12.64
N ILE A 21 18.30 2.57 11.79
CA ILE A 21 16.86 2.66 12.00
C ILE A 21 16.37 1.45 12.81
N THR A 22 15.57 1.72 13.84
CA THR A 22 14.89 0.67 14.61
C THR A 22 13.74 0.06 13.82
N ARG A 23 13.33 -1.16 14.19
CA ARG A 23 12.16 -1.83 13.59
C ARG A 23 10.90 -0.98 13.69
N ALA A 24 10.66 -0.34 14.83
CA ALA A 24 9.52 0.57 15.03
C ALA A 24 9.55 1.78 14.09
N GLU A 25 10.69 2.44 13.95
CA GLU A 25 10.86 3.58 13.04
C GLU A 25 10.67 3.18 11.58
N ALA A 26 11.24 2.03 11.17
CA ALA A 26 11.10 1.51 9.82
C ALA A 26 9.64 1.27 9.45
N VAL A 27 8.86 0.62 10.31
CA VAL A 27 7.45 0.35 10.01
C VAL A 27 6.56 1.57 10.14
N ALA A 28 6.88 2.51 11.03
CA ALA A 28 6.16 3.78 11.08
C ALA A 28 6.38 4.59 9.79
N ALA A 29 7.61 4.66 9.29
CA ALA A 29 7.92 5.32 8.02
C ALA A 29 7.22 4.64 6.84
N LEU A 30 7.27 3.30 6.76
CA LEU A 30 6.60 2.53 5.71
C LEU A 30 5.08 2.71 5.75
N LEU A 31 4.44 2.63 6.92
CA LEU A 31 2.99 2.82 7.03
C LEU A 31 2.57 4.22 6.58
N ARG A 32 3.35 5.25 6.94
CA ARG A 32 3.12 6.63 6.48
C ARG A 32 3.34 6.78 4.97
N MET A 33 4.34 6.11 4.41
CA MET A 33 4.57 6.07 2.96
C MET A 33 3.39 5.45 2.22
N LEU A 34 2.77 4.43 2.80
CA LEU A 34 1.55 3.79 2.28
C LEU A 34 0.28 4.63 2.51
N LYS A 35 0.39 5.77 3.21
CA LYS A 35 -0.72 6.63 3.60
C LYS A 35 -1.82 5.86 4.35
N VAL A 36 -1.42 4.85 5.13
CA VAL A 36 -2.31 4.10 6.03
C VAL A 36 -2.27 4.73 7.41
N ALA A 37 -3.45 4.92 8.01
CA ALA A 37 -3.55 5.50 9.34
C ALA A 37 -3.11 4.48 10.43
N PRO A 38 -2.32 4.90 11.44
CA PRO A 38 -2.07 4.07 12.61
C PRO A 38 -3.35 3.85 13.41
N ILE A 39 -3.48 2.69 14.05
CA ILE A 39 -4.62 2.38 14.90
C ILE A 39 -4.61 3.29 16.14
N GLN A 40 -5.72 3.98 16.36
CA GLN A 40 -5.93 4.85 17.53
C GLN A 40 -6.62 4.07 18.66
N ASN A 41 -6.44 4.52 19.90
CA ASN A 41 -7.10 3.96 21.09
C ASN A 41 -6.94 2.44 21.21
N LEU A 42 -5.72 1.94 20.98
CA LEU A 42 -5.42 0.52 21.04
C LEU A 42 -5.66 -0.01 22.45
N THR A 43 -6.55 -0.99 22.61
CA THR A 43 -6.88 -1.61 23.91
C THR A 43 -6.05 -2.86 24.20
N ALA A 44 -5.48 -3.50 23.17
CA ALA A 44 -4.59 -4.64 23.28
C ALA A 44 -3.63 -4.68 22.09
N SER A 45 -2.39 -5.11 22.31
CA SER A 45 -1.41 -5.33 21.23
C SER A 45 -1.35 -6.80 20.83
N SER A 46 -1.11 -7.04 19.54
CA SER A 46 -0.77 -8.35 19.01
C SER A 46 0.60 -8.88 19.46
N PHE A 47 1.47 -8.03 20.03
CA PHE A 47 2.82 -8.40 20.44
C PHE A 47 3.06 -8.18 21.93
N LYS A 48 3.69 -9.16 22.59
CA LYS A 48 3.89 -9.16 24.06
C LYS A 48 4.79 -8.04 24.57
N ASP A 49 5.74 -7.59 23.74
CA ASP A 49 6.75 -6.58 24.06
C ASP A 49 6.40 -5.18 23.51
N VAL A 50 5.18 -5.01 23.00
CA VAL A 50 4.67 -3.72 22.51
C VAL A 50 3.48 -3.32 23.38
N PRO A 51 3.72 -2.66 24.53
CA PRO A 51 2.61 -2.16 25.35
C PRO A 51 1.81 -1.12 24.55
N VAL A 52 0.50 -1.01 24.81
CA VAL A 52 -0.37 -0.04 24.11
C VAL A 52 0.05 1.42 24.28
N THR A 53 0.86 1.70 25.31
CA THR A 53 1.46 3.01 25.59
C THR A 53 2.73 3.28 24.78
N ASN A 54 3.26 2.30 24.04
CA ASN A 54 4.39 2.50 23.15
C ASN A 54 3.98 3.42 21.99
N TRP A 55 4.82 4.42 21.67
CA TRP A 55 4.56 5.39 20.60
C TRP A 55 4.28 4.72 19.23
N ALA A 56 4.91 3.56 18.99
CA ALA A 56 4.80 2.82 17.75
C ALA A 56 3.66 1.79 17.76
N ALA A 57 2.95 1.58 18.88
CA ALA A 57 1.98 0.50 19.03
C ALA A 57 0.90 0.53 17.93
N GLY A 58 0.32 1.71 17.66
CA GLY A 58 -0.69 1.87 16.62
C GLY A 58 -0.16 1.65 15.20
N TYR A 59 1.11 1.94 14.95
CA TYR A 59 1.76 1.70 13.65
C TYR A 59 2.04 0.22 13.44
N ILE A 60 2.64 -0.42 14.45
CA ILE A 60 2.96 -1.85 14.47
C ILE A 60 1.67 -2.66 14.30
N GLU A 61 0.63 -2.35 15.05
CA GLU A 61 -0.65 -3.06 14.96
C GLU A 61 -1.31 -2.87 13.58
N ALA A 62 -1.26 -1.67 13.00
CA ALA A 62 -1.77 -1.45 11.65
C ALA A 62 -1.01 -2.29 10.60
N MET A 63 0.32 -2.32 10.68
CA MET A 63 1.15 -3.13 9.78
C MET A 63 0.85 -4.62 9.93
N GLN A 64 0.62 -5.09 11.17
CA GLN A 64 0.28 -6.48 11.45
C GLN A 64 -1.09 -6.84 10.86
N LYS A 65 -2.12 -6.01 11.09
CA LYS A 65 -3.47 -6.26 10.58
C LYS A 65 -3.59 -6.21 9.06
N ASN A 66 -2.72 -5.46 8.40
CA ASN A 66 -2.61 -5.45 6.93
C ASN A 66 -1.76 -6.60 6.39
N GLY A 67 -1.22 -7.47 7.25
CA GLY A 67 -0.39 -8.61 6.85
C GLY A 67 1.03 -8.22 6.42
N TYR A 68 1.49 -7.01 6.69
CA TYR A 68 2.83 -6.55 6.29
C TYR A 68 3.93 -6.99 7.25
N ILE A 69 3.57 -7.31 8.50
CA ILE A 69 4.48 -7.86 9.51
C ILE A 69 3.84 -9.04 10.24
N ALA A 70 4.67 -9.97 10.72
CA ALA A 70 4.25 -11.12 11.51
C ALA A 70 4.82 -11.16 12.94
N GLY A 71 5.93 -10.46 13.21
CA GLY A 71 6.69 -10.57 14.46
C GLY A 71 7.56 -11.83 14.52
N TYR A 72 8.08 -12.14 15.70
CA TYR A 72 8.90 -13.32 15.97
C TYR A 72 8.05 -14.47 16.51
N PRO A 73 8.51 -15.74 16.38
CA PRO A 73 7.79 -16.92 16.87
C PRO A 73 7.48 -16.91 18.38
N ASP A 74 8.24 -16.16 19.18
CA ASP A 74 8.02 -16.00 20.63
C ASP A 74 6.83 -15.06 20.96
N GLY A 75 6.22 -14.45 19.94
CA GLY A 75 5.13 -13.48 20.06
C GLY A 75 5.60 -12.05 20.33
N THR A 76 6.88 -11.75 20.09
CA THR A 76 7.44 -10.40 20.21
C THR A 76 7.59 -9.71 18.85
N TYR A 77 7.75 -8.39 18.86
CA TYR A 77 8.07 -7.60 17.68
C TYR A 77 9.47 -6.98 17.73
N LYS A 78 10.03 -6.76 18.93
CA LYS A 78 11.32 -6.14 19.23
C LYS A 78 11.45 -4.73 18.63
N PRO A 79 10.59 -3.78 19.04
CA PRO A 79 10.46 -2.48 18.38
C PRO A 79 11.75 -1.63 18.40
N THR A 80 12.60 -1.81 19.42
CA THR A 80 13.82 -1.01 19.62
C THR A 80 15.07 -1.61 18.99
N VAL A 81 14.98 -2.84 18.47
CA VAL A 81 16.11 -3.49 17.79
C VAL A 81 16.24 -2.93 16.38
N ASN A 82 17.47 -2.77 15.90
CA ASN A 82 17.75 -2.34 14.53
C ASN A 82 17.19 -3.36 13.53
N ILE A 83 16.53 -2.88 12.48
CA ILE A 83 15.98 -3.76 11.45
C ILE A 83 17.10 -4.41 10.64
N LEU A 84 17.00 -5.72 10.39
CA LEU A 84 17.91 -6.43 9.49
C LEU A 84 17.52 -6.19 8.03
N ARG A 85 18.49 -6.27 7.10
CA ARG A 85 18.23 -6.19 5.65
C ARG A 85 17.18 -7.20 5.19
N SER A 86 17.27 -8.44 5.68
CA SER A 86 16.32 -9.52 5.38
C SER A 86 14.91 -9.23 5.89
N GLU A 87 14.79 -8.60 7.06
CA GLU A 87 13.51 -8.21 7.63
C GLU A 87 12.88 -7.06 6.85
N PHE A 88 13.67 -6.05 6.51
CA PHE A 88 13.22 -4.96 5.64
C PHE A 88 12.74 -5.48 4.29
N THR A 89 13.49 -6.37 3.64
CA THR A 89 13.11 -7.00 2.37
C THR A 89 11.78 -7.74 2.49
N ALA A 90 11.60 -8.57 3.51
CA ALA A 90 10.35 -9.31 3.71
C ALA A 90 9.15 -8.38 3.94
N ILE A 91 9.34 -7.26 4.64
CA ILE A 91 8.27 -6.26 4.83
C ILE A 91 7.96 -5.56 3.50
N ALA A 92 9.00 -5.15 2.76
CA ALA A 92 8.85 -4.48 1.47
C ALA A 92 8.08 -5.36 0.48
N ASP A 93 8.43 -6.64 0.36
CA ASP A 93 7.74 -7.58 -0.54
C ASP A 93 6.26 -7.74 -0.17
N ARG A 94 5.95 -7.89 1.12
CA ARG A 94 4.56 -7.95 1.61
C ARG A 94 3.79 -6.69 1.28
N THR A 95 4.39 -5.54 1.58
CA THR A 95 3.81 -4.23 1.30
C THR A 95 3.55 -4.02 -0.20
N LEU A 96 4.43 -4.52 -1.07
CA LEU A 96 4.29 -4.43 -2.52
C LEU A 96 3.42 -5.55 -3.12
N GLY A 97 2.98 -6.51 -2.32
CA GLY A 97 2.20 -7.67 -2.77
C GLY A 97 2.99 -8.64 -3.65
N ARG A 98 4.29 -8.78 -3.39
CA ARG A 98 5.25 -9.56 -4.20
C ARG A 98 5.64 -10.89 -3.58
N GLU A 99 4.89 -11.37 -2.59
CA GLU A 99 5.21 -12.63 -1.94
C GLU A 99 5.12 -13.80 -2.93
N ILE A 100 6.18 -14.62 -2.97
CA ILE A 100 6.22 -15.87 -3.72
C ILE A 100 6.18 -17.05 -2.74
N GLY A 101 5.44 -18.09 -3.09
CA GLY A 101 5.35 -19.33 -2.31
C GLY A 101 6.43 -20.35 -2.64
N ASN A 102 7.08 -20.24 -3.82
CA ASN A 102 8.20 -21.09 -4.21
C ASN A 102 9.11 -20.40 -5.24
N SER A 103 10.34 -20.89 -5.36
CA SER A 103 11.35 -20.33 -6.26
C SER A 103 11.03 -20.47 -7.76
N SER A 104 10.11 -21.37 -8.14
CA SER A 104 9.73 -21.56 -9.55
C SER A 104 8.81 -20.45 -10.07
N GLN A 105 8.22 -19.64 -9.18
CA GLN A 105 7.41 -18.47 -9.56
C GLN A 105 8.26 -17.30 -10.07
N VAL A 106 9.57 -17.36 -9.84
CA VAL A 106 10.51 -16.38 -10.34
C VAL A 106 10.88 -16.70 -11.78
N THR A 107 10.45 -15.87 -12.72
CA THR A 107 10.79 -16.00 -14.13
C THR A 107 12.13 -15.31 -14.44
N GLY A 108 12.92 -15.86 -15.35
CA GLY A 108 14.20 -15.24 -15.76
C GLY A 108 15.37 -15.41 -14.79
N LEU A 109 15.34 -16.41 -13.90
CA LEU A 109 16.45 -16.76 -13.03
C LEU A 109 17.73 -17.07 -13.82
N SER A 110 18.64 -16.12 -13.96
CA SER A 110 20.04 -16.46 -14.16
C SER A 110 20.58 -17.07 -12.87
N LYS A 111 21.57 -17.97 -12.98
CA LYS A 111 22.26 -18.57 -11.83
C LYS A 111 22.93 -17.49 -10.94
N ASP A 112 23.12 -16.30 -11.49
CA ASP A 112 23.82 -15.15 -10.90
C ASP A 112 22.97 -14.33 -9.91
N ILE A 113 21.66 -14.59 -9.79
CA ILE A 113 20.76 -13.89 -8.84
C ILE A 113 20.87 -14.45 -7.41
N ARG A 114 21.53 -15.61 -7.22
CA ARG A 114 21.65 -16.24 -5.90
C ARG A 114 22.79 -15.63 -5.08
N TRP A 115 22.50 -15.30 -3.84
CA TRP A 115 23.47 -14.77 -2.89
C TRP A 115 24.21 -15.90 -2.17
N PRO A 116 25.55 -15.90 -2.14
CA PRO A 116 26.35 -16.97 -1.53
C PRO A 116 26.17 -17.08 -0.01
N ASP A 117 25.76 -15.99 0.65
CA ASP A 117 25.52 -15.87 2.09
C ASP A 117 24.05 -16.11 2.49
N VAL A 118 23.17 -16.44 1.54
CA VAL A 118 21.75 -16.69 1.80
C VAL A 118 21.38 -18.13 1.41
N PRO A 119 21.52 -19.11 2.32
CA PRO A 119 21.15 -20.49 2.02
C PRO A 119 19.64 -20.61 1.75
N ALA A 120 19.24 -21.61 0.96
CA ALA A 120 17.82 -21.86 0.65
C ALA A 120 16.95 -22.16 1.89
N SER A 121 17.57 -22.56 3.01
CA SER A 121 16.94 -22.76 4.31
C SER A 121 16.75 -21.48 5.13
N HIS A 122 17.33 -20.35 4.71
CA HIS A 122 17.16 -19.08 5.40
C HIS A 122 15.68 -18.64 5.30
N TRP A 123 15.08 -18.21 6.40
CA TRP A 123 13.64 -17.89 6.46
C TRP A 123 13.22 -16.82 5.44
N ALA A 124 14.13 -15.88 5.13
CA ALA A 124 13.90 -14.82 4.16
C ALA A 124 14.34 -15.17 2.74
N TYR A 125 14.74 -16.41 2.46
CA TYR A 125 15.32 -16.79 1.17
C TYR A 125 14.43 -16.41 -0.01
N LEU A 126 13.13 -16.70 0.07
CA LEU A 126 12.18 -16.39 -1.00
C LEU A 126 11.97 -14.89 -1.21
N TYR A 127 11.94 -14.10 -0.12
CA TYR A 127 11.84 -12.64 -0.21
C TYR A 127 13.11 -12.02 -0.80
N ILE A 128 14.28 -12.47 -0.35
CA ILE A 128 15.56 -12.02 -0.90
C ILE A 128 15.67 -12.41 -2.38
N LEU A 129 15.26 -13.63 -2.73
CA LEU A 129 15.26 -14.10 -4.11
C LEU A 129 14.36 -13.20 -4.97
N GLU A 130 13.11 -12.98 -4.58
CA GLU A 130 12.17 -12.11 -5.29
C GLU A 130 12.74 -10.70 -5.48
N ALA A 131 13.20 -10.06 -4.40
CA ALA A 131 13.74 -8.72 -4.44
C ALA A 131 15.01 -8.59 -5.31
N SER A 132 15.75 -9.68 -5.51
CA SER A 132 16.98 -9.72 -6.31
C SER A 132 16.74 -10.01 -7.78
N THR A 133 15.51 -10.36 -8.14
CA THR A 133 15.20 -10.69 -9.53
C THR A 133 15.03 -9.42 -10.33
N PRO A 134 15.63 -9.33 -11.53
CA PRO A 134 15.36 -8.23 -12.43
C PRO A 134 13.88 -8.25 -12.81
N HIS A 135 13.10 -7.45 -12.12
CA HIS A 135 11.85 -6.98 -12.64
C HIS A 135 12.23 -5.90 -13.64
N THR A 136 12.49 -6.32 -14.89
CA THR A 136 12.50 -5.36 -15.99
C THR A 136 11.21 -4.58 -15.83
N VAL A 137 11.30 -3.26 -15.66
CA VAL A 137 10.15 -2.39 -15.85
C VAL A 137 9.89 -2.37 -17.36
N ALA A 138 9.52 -3.53 -17.92
CA ALA A 138 9.03 -3.67 -19.28
C ALA A 138 7.61 -3.10 -19.25
N ASN A 139 7.55 -1.76 -19.19
CA ASN A 139 6.42 -0.98 -18.70
C ASN A 139 6.18 -1.21 -17.21
N ALA A 140 6.05 -0.12 -16.42
CA ALA A 140 5.32 -0.23 -15.17
C ALA A 140 3.95 -0.77 -15.56
N VAL A 141 3.68 -2.04 -15.30
CA VAL A 141 2.39 -2.63 -15.61
C VAL A 141 1.42 -1.83 -14.77
N LYS A 142 0.73 -0.92 -15.45
CA LYS A 142 -0.52 -0.36 -14.98
C LYS A 142 -1.30 -1.55 -14.48
N LEU A 143 -1.51 -1.57 -13.17
CA LEU A 143 -2.56 -2.33 -12.55
C LEU A 143 -3.77 -2.17 -13.48
N ASN A 144 -4.15 -3.25 -14.17
CA ASN A 144 -5.41 -3.32 -14.90
C ASN A 144 -6.52 -3.49 -13.85
N ARG A 145 -6.53 -2.58 -12.87
CA ARG A 145 -7.57 -2.47 -11.87
C ARG A 145 -8.71 -1.77 -12.58
N THR A 146 -9.78 -2.52 -12.80
CA THR A 146 -11.09 -1.90 -12.94
C THR A 146 -11.33 -1.13 -11.66
N ILE A 147 -11.21 0.19 -11.70
CA ILE A 147 -11.64 1.04 -10.60
C ILE A 147 -13.16 1.13 -10.73
N VAL A 148 -13.86 0.25 -10.01
CA VAL A 148 -15.30 0.36 -9.84
C VAL A 148 -15.53 1.45 -8.80
N LEU A 149 -15.91 2.64 -9.25
CA LEU A 149 -16.41 3.67 -8.35
C LEU A 149 -17.68 3.15 -7.68
N LYS A 150 -17.86 3.40 -6.37
CA LYS A 150 -19.09 3.02 -5.67
C LYS A 150 -20.29 3.58 -6.43
N THR A 151 -21.21 2.71 -6.83
CA THR A 151 -22.43 3.10 -7.52
C THR A 151 -23.20 4.09 -6.65
N LYS A 152 -23.45 5.28 -7.19
CA LYS A 152 -24.37 6.26 -6.59
C LYS A 152 -25.56 6.40 -7.54
N THR A 153 -26.76 6.32 -7.01
CA THR A 153 -27.97 6.67 -7.76
C THR A 153 -28.03 8.19 -7.82
N ILE A 154 -27.89 8.75 -9.01
CA ILE A 154 -27.97 10.19 -9.28
C ILE A 154 -29.02 10.35 -10.38
N PRO A 155 -29.96 11.30 -10.30
CA PRO A 155 -30.88 11.52 -11.39
C PRO A 155 -30.08 11.94 -12.64
N LEU A 156 -30.11 11.08 -13.65
CA LEU A 156 -29.39 11.24 -14.90
C LEU A 156 -30.33 11.48 -16.04
N PHE A 157 -29.78 12.16 -17.02
CA PHE A 157 -30.53 13.15 -17.73
C PHE A 157 -30.06 13.33 -19.16
N SER A 158 -29.70 12.22 -19.78
CA SER A 158 -29.46 12.25 -21.20
C SER A 158 -30.23 11.15 -21.88
N ASP A 159 -30.67 11.50 -23.06
CA ASP A 159 -31.10 10.69 -24.20
C ASP A 159 -30.11 9.56 -24.62
N GLY A 160 -29.20 9.15 -23.74
CA GLY A 160 -28.14 8.20 -24.02
C GLY A 160 -26.86 8.80 -24.63
N THR A 161 -26.80 10.12 -24.85
CA THR A 161 -25.64 10.76 -25.52
C THR A 161 -24.78 11.69 -24.66
N SER A 162 -25.16 11.99 -23.40
CA SER A 162 -24.35 12.90 -22.58
C SER A 162 -22.99 12.34 -22.27
N ILE A 163 -22.00 13.20 -22.52
CA ILE A 163 -20.59 12.89 -22.31
C ILE A 163 -20.31 12.97 -20.80
N VAL A 164 -19.96 11.84 -20.19
CA VAL A 164 -19.35 11.82 -18.86
C VAL A 164 -17.91 12.28 -19.02
N THR A 165 -17.55 13.37 -18.35
CA THR A 165 -16.16 13.88 -18.42
C THR A 165 -15.35 13.29 -17.28
N ILE A 166 -14.21 12.69 -17.59
CA ILE A 166 -13.29 12.12 -16.61
C ILE A 166 -12.10 13.06 -16.44
N HIS A 167 -11.88 13.53 -15.22
CA HIS A 167 -10.72 14.34 -14.86
C HIS A 167 -9.73 13.47 -14.08
N LYS A 168 -8.44 13.59 -14.42
CA LYS A 168 -7.32 13.02 -13.66
C LYS A 168 -6.53 14.14 -13.01
N ALA A 169 -6.39 14.10 -11.68
CA ALA A 169 -5.52 15.00 -10.93
C ALA A 169 -4.65 14.14 -9.99
N GLY A 170 -3.35 14.05 -10.29
CA GLY A 170 -2.45 13.09 -9.63
C GLY A 170 -2.96 11.64 -9.79
N ASP A 171 -3.17 10.96 -8.67
CA ASP A 171 -3.66 9.57 -8.62
C ASP A 171 -5.19 9.45 -8.52
N VAL A 172 -5.92 10.58 -8.47
CA VAL A 172 -7.38 10.61 -8.34
C VAL A 172 -8.05 10.71 -9.71
N LEU A 173 -9.07 9.88 -9.92
CA LEU A 173 -9.99 9.96 -11.06
C LEU A 173 -11.36 10.43 -10.60
N THR A 174 -11.85 11.53 -11.17
CA THR A 174 -13.17 12.09 -10.90
C THR A 174 -14.01 12.02 -12.16
N ALA A 175 -15.17 11.38 -12.09
CA ALA A 175 -16.17 11.40 -13.16
C ALA A 175 -17.20 12.51 -12.86
N ILE A 176 -17.28 13.50 -13.74
CA ILE A 176 -18.33 14.50 -13.73
C ILE A 176 -19.46 13.99 -14.60
N VAL A 177 -20.59 13.72 -13.96
CA VAL A 177 -21.78 13.23 -14.63
C VAL A 177 -22.80 14.36 -14.68
N PRO A 178 -23.30 14.75 -15.87
CA PRO A 178 -24.28 15.80 -15.98
C PRO A 178 -25.61 15.38 -15.33
N VAL A 179 -26.20 16.30 -14.57
CA VAL A 179 -27.54 16.19 -14.00
C VAL A 179 -28.41 17.27 -14.64
N ASP A 180 -29.63 16.96 -15.10
CA ASP A 180 -30.65 17.99 -15.34
C ASP A 180 -31.03 18.62 -14.02
N GLY A 181 -31.31 19.92 -14.11
CA GLY A 181 -32.09 20.63 -13.12
C GLY A 181 -33.57 20.24 -13.16
N LEU A 182 -34.40 21.06 -12.53
CA LEU A 182 -35.85 20.92 -12.60
C LEU A 182 -36.31 21.08 -14.06
N ARG A 183 -37.32 20.29 -14.46
CA ARG A 183 -38.04 20.56 -15.72
C ARG A 183 -38.62 21.98 -15.69
N PRO A 184 -38.95 22.59 -16.83
CA PRO A 184 -39.60 23.91 -16.87
C PRO A 184 -40.88 24.02 -16.02
N ASN A 185 -41.53 22.89 -15.73
CA ASN A 185 -42.70 22.79 -14.86
C ASN A 185 -42.37 22.56 -13.37
N GLY A 186 -41.11 22.68 -12.96
CA GLY A 186 -40.64 22.48 -11.58
C GLY A 186 -40.54 21.02 -11.12
N SER A 187 -40.91 20.04 -11.96
CA SER A 187 -40.84 18.62 -11.56
C SER A 187 -39.41 18.09 -11.61
N VAL A 188 -39.05 17.28 -10.60
CA VAL A 188 -37.80 16.51 -10.56
C VAL A 188 -37.99 15.26 -11.42
N PRO A 189 -37.16 15.03 -12.44
CA PRO A 189 -37.36 13.84 -13.25
C PRO A 189 -36.79 12.54 -12.63
N ALA A 190 -37.15 11.41 -13.23
CA ALA A 190 -36.91 10.08 -12.67
C ALA A 190 -35.42 9.70 -12.59
N ALA A 191 -34.99 9.18 -11.44
CA ALA A 191 -33.62 8.76 -11.21
C ALA A 191 -33.24 7.46 -11.92
N ARG A 192 -31.97 7.32 -12.31
CA ARG A 192 -31.41 6.10 -12.93
C ARG A 192 -30.08 5.71 -12.29
N LYS A 193 -29.71 4.43 -12.34
CA LYS A 193 -28.40 3.96 -11.87
C LYS A 193 -27.34 4.25 -12.92
N VAL A 194 -26.18 4.73 -12.47
CA VAL A 194 -25.02 5.01 -13.32
C VAL A 194 -23.88 4.13 -12.90
N THR A 195 -23.32 3.41 -13.85
CA THR A 195 -22.07 2.68 -13.66
C THR A 195 -21.04 3.30 -14.59
N VAL A 196 -20.12 4.08 -14.02
CA VAL A 196 -18.95 4.58 -14.76
C VAL A 196 -17.86 3.53 -14.66
N VAL A 197 -17.57 2.85 -15.77
CA VAL A 197 -16.48 1.87 -15.84
C VAL A 197 -15.29 2.54 -16.51
N ILE A 198 -14.26 2.86 -15.74
CA ILE A 198 -13.02 3.42 -16.28
C ILE A 198 -12.08 2.27 -16.59
N THR A 199 -11.99 1.90 -17.86
CA THR A 199 -11.03 0.89 -18.34
C THR A 199 -9.78 1.61 -18.82
N ASN A 200 -8.70 1.52 -18.04
CA ASN A 200 -7.42 2.11 -18.41
C ASN A 200 -6.69 1.23 -19.45
N LYS A 201 -7.06 1.35 -20.73
CA LYS A 201 -6.28 0.72 -21.81
C LYS A 201 -5.08 1.60 -22.13
N LEU A 202 -3.87 1.18 -21.75
CA LEU A 202 -2.69 1.66 -22.47
C LEU A 202 -2.55 0.90 -23.77
N LYS A 203 -2.27 1.65 -24.84
CA LYS A 203 -1.70 1.08 -26.05
C LYS A 203 -0.26 0.61 -25.74
N PRO A 204 0.19 -0.49 -26.37
CA PRO A 204 1.48 -1.12 -26.10
C PRO A 204 2.66 -0.16 -26.25
#